data_AF-A0A956YZY0-F1
#
_entry.id   AF-A0A956YZY0-F1
#
_cell.length_a   1.000
_cell.length_b   1.000
_cell.length_c   1.000
_cell.angle_alpha   90.00
_cell.angle_beta   90.00
_cell.angle_gamma   90.00
#
_symmetry.space_group_name_H-M   'P 1'
#
loop_
_entity.id
_entity.type
_entity.pdbx_description
1 polymer ?
#
loop_
_entity_poly.entity_id
_entity_poly.type
_entity_poly.pdbx_seq_one_letter_code
_entity_poly.pdbx_strand_id
1 'polypeptide(L)'
;MVRRVFIVMTLVFVVIIGIGIAQAATVSGPVVLTCTGIDGSAATGLIDRDNTGTGQESYTISVVDGAGTELYNYSATLLVSATPGPFGSTNYTTPPQYNPITLTLTSHAGNGLPEAITFTAQGTCDGLPWLAACTLNIPEGSVVGEAPLGASVYSSPGEATNITLNPGTYIVVGQDES
;
A
#
# COMPACT_ATOMS: atom_id res chain seq x y z
N MET A 1 -68.57 12.36 -2.56
CA MET A 1 -67.73 11.57 -1.64
C MET A 1 -66.28 11.71 -2.07
N VAL A 2 -65.45 12.43 -1.32
CA VAL A 2 -64.03 12.66 -1.67
C VAL A 2 -63.17 11.77 -0.76
N ARG A 3 -62.47 10.80 -1.35
CA ARG A 3 -61.65 9.81 -0.65
C ARG A 3 -60.28 10.44 -0.35
N ARG A 4 -60.03 10.78 0.93
CA ARG A 4 -58.74 11.34 1.38
C ARG A 4 -57.75 10.20 1.64
N VAL A 5 -56.67 10.15 0.86
CA VAL A 5 -55.57 9.20 1.05
C VAL A 5 -54.56 9.84 2.00
N PHE A 6 -54.34 9.22 3.16
CA PHE A 6 -53.28 9.60 4.10
C PHE A 6 -51.98 8.87 3.72
N ILE A 7 -50.98 9.60 3.25
CA ILE A 7 -49.62 9.07 3.07
C ILE A 7 -48.87 9.31 4.38
N VAL A 8 -48.68 8.25 5.16
CA VAL A 8 -47.79 8.26 6.33
C VAL A 8 -46.36 8.17 5.81
N MET A 9 -45.73 9.33 5.67
CA MET A 9 -44.34 9.46 5.25
C MET A 9 -43.44 9.17 6.47
N THR A 10 -43.12 7.89 6.69
CA THR A 10 -42.21 7.45 7.75
C THR A 10 -40.80 7.93 7.44
N LEU A 11 -40.35 8.92 8.21
CA LEU A 11 -39.02 9.51 8.11
C LEU A 11 -38.01 8.54 8.73
N VAL A 12 -37.36 7.72 7.90
CA VAL A 12 -36.27 6.83 8.32
C VAL A 12 -35.04 7.69 8.57
N PHE A 13 -34.77 7.98 9.86
CA PHE A 13 -33.51 8.57 10.29
C PHE A 13 -32.41 7.51 10.13
N VAL A 14 -31.66 7.57 9.03
CA VAL A 14 -30.42 6.81 8.90
C VAL A 14 -29.40 7.49 9.81
N VAL A 15 -29.19 6.91 10.99
CA VAL A 15 -28.06 7.25 11.85
C VAL A 15 -26.81 6.74 11.13
N ILE A 16 -26.16 7.60 10.36
CA ILE A 16 -24.81 7.34 9.87
C ILE A 16 -23.91 7.46 11.10
N ILE A 17 -23.71 6.34 11.80
CA ILE A 17 -22.64 6.24 12.78
C ILE A 17 -21.37 6.44 11.97
N GLY A 18 -20.74 7.61 12.11
CA GLY A 18 -19.41 7.86 11.58
C GLY A 18 -18.48 6.84 12.24
N ILE A 19 -18.21 5.74 11.53
CA ILE A 19 -17.09 4.87 11.81
C ILE A 19 -15.86 5.75 11.64
N GLY A 20 -15.35 6.26 12.76
CA GLY A 20 -14.00 6.77 12.81
C GLY A 20 -13.11 5.63 12.32
N ILE A 21 -12.58 5.79 11.12
CA ILE A 21 -11.51 4.95 10.60
C ILE A 21 -10.38 5.03 11.62
N ALA A 22 -10.28 4.02 12.48
CA ALA A 22 -9.16 3.88 13.41
C ALA A 22 -7.89 3.98 12.57
N GLN A 23 -7.04 4.95 12.90
CA GLN A 23 -5.74 5.05 12.27
C GLN A 23 -4.97 3.78 12.65
N ALA A 24 -4.19 3.26 11.71
CA ALA A 24 -3.46 2.01 11.91
C ALA A 24 -2.11 2.30 12.56
N ALA A 25 -1.37 1.25 12.96
CA ALA A 25 -0.07 1.36 13.61
C ALA A 25 0.81 2.50 13.06
N THR A 26 1.03 3.57 13.82
CA THR A 26 1.75 4.75 13.36
C THR A 26 3.18 4.72 13.87
N VAL A 27 4.16 5.02 13.01
CA VAL A 27 5.57 5.19 13.41
C VAL A 27 5.94 6.67 13.30
N SER A 28 6.57 7.21 14.35
CA SER A 28 7.02 8.60 14.43
C SER A 28 8.52 8.64 14.75
N GLY A 29 9.27 9.44 13.99
CA GLY A 29 10.73 9.54 14.12
C GLY A 29 11.47 8.72 13.05
N PRO A 30 12.81 8.85 12.99
CA PRO A 30 13.59 8.22 11.93
C PRO A 30 13.77 6.72 12.18
N VAL A 31 13.49 5.92 11.14
CA VAL A 31 13.90 4.51 11.05
C VAL A 31 14.95 4.42 9.95
N VAL A 32 16.16 4.03 10.31
CA VAL A 32 17.30 3.93 9.39
C VAL A 32 17.53 2.47 9.04
N LEU A 33 17.51 2.16 7.73
CA LEU A 33 17.89 0.85 7.22
C LEU A 33 19.37 0.88 6.84
N THR A 34 20.17 0.11 7.57
CA THR A 34 21.60 -0.07 7.31
C THR A 34 21.82 -1.36 6.51
N CYS A 35 23.09 -1.69 6.22
CA CYS A 35 23.45 -2.94 5.53
C CYS A 35 23.42 -4.17 6.42
N THR A 36 23.32 -3.99 7.74
CA THR A 36 23.34 -5.08 8.71
C THR A 36 22.02 -5.21 9.47
N GLY A 37 21.18 -4.19 9.45
CA GLY A 37 19.94 -4.18 10.23
C GLY A 37 19.15 -2.89 10.20
N ILE A 38 18.13 -2.86 11.05
CA ILE A 38 17.20 -1.76 11.27
C ILE A 38 17.63 -1.01 12.53
N ASP A 39 17.80 0.30 12.44
CA ASP A 39 17.93 1.20 13.59
C ASP A 39 16.70 2.13 13.66
N GLY A 40 15.75 1.77 14.52
CA GLY A 40 14.61 2.60 14.91
C GLY A 40 14.69 3.05 16.36
N SER A 41 15.89 3.14 16.95
CA SER A 41 16.07 3.52 18.36
C SER A 41 15.57 4.95 18.66
N ALA A 42 15.56 5.82 17.65
CA ALA A 42 15.02 7.17 17.71
C ALA A 42 13.56 7.29 17.24
N ALA A 43 12.93 6.17 16.86
CA ALA A 43 11.53 6.11 16.47
C ALA A 43 10.64 5.53 17.58
N THR A 44 9.40 6.00 17.59
CA THR A 44 8.32 5.45 18.41
C THR A 44 7.21 4.88 17.54
N GLY A 45 6.58 3.81 18.02
CA GLY A 45 5.39 3.20 17.43
C GLY A 45 4.17 3.43 18.32
N LEU A 46 3.04 3.77 17.71
CA LEU A 46 1.73 3.85 18.35
C LEU A 46 0.82 2.79 17.73
N ILE A 47 0.17 2.00 18.57
CA ILE A 47 -0.77 0.93 18.19
C ILE A 47 -2.17 1.37 18.63
N ASP A 48 -2.97 1.88 17.71
CA ASP A 48 -4.28 2.48 17.99
C ASP A 48 -5.45 1.75 17.29
N ARG A 49 -5.17 0.61 16.64
CA ARG A 49 -6.13 -0.15 15.85
C ARG A 49 -6.41 -1.53 16.43
N ASP A 50 -7.69 -1.86 16.62
CA ASP A 50 -8.12 -3.21 17.03
C ASP A 50 -8.61 -4.03 15.83
N ASN A 51 -7.67 -4.67 15.12
CA ASN A 51 -7.99 -5.62 14.04
C ASN A 51 -8.25 -7.06 14.56
N THR A 52 -8.09 -7.32 15.85
CA THR A 52 -8.35 -8.64 16.45
C THR A 52 -9.75 -8.76 17.07
N GLY A 53 -10.37 -7.65 17.42
CA GLY A 53 -11.64 -7.60 18.17
C GLY A 53 -11.47 -7.82 19.67
N THR A 54 -10.23 -7.73 20.17
CA THR A 54 -9.89 -7.96 21.59
C THR A 54 -9.10 -6.81 22.22
N GLY A 55 -9.17 -5.62 21.61
CA GLY A 55 -8.35 -4.47 21.99
C GLY A 55 -6.87 -4.64 21.63
N GLN A 56 -6.57 -5.39 20.57
CA GLN A 56 -5.20 -5.65 20.12
C GLN A 56 -5.05 -5.45 18.62
N GLU A 57 -3.85 -5.02 18.21
CA GLU A 57 -3.44 -4.98 16.82
C GLU A 57 -2.47 -6.14 16.51
N SER A 58 -2.79 -6.90 15.49
CA SER A 58 -1.89 -7.86 14.85
C SER A 58 -1.19 -7.21 13.66
N TYR A 59 0.14 -7.33 13.59
CA TYR A 59 0.93 -6.69 12.54
C TYR A 59 2.17 -7.51 12.16
N THR A 60 2.76 -7.18 11.00
CA THR A 60 4.04 -7.69 10.51
C THR A 60 4.99 -6.55 10.16
N ILE A 61 6.24 -6.67 10.55
CA ILE A 61 7.37 -5.90 10.02
C ILE A 61 8.13 -6.81 9.06
N SER A 62 8.20 -6.42 7.78
CA SER A 62 8.96 -7.13 6.75
C SER A 62 10.02 -6.21 6.17
N VAL A 63 11.24 -6.74 6.00
CA VAL A 63 12.32 -6.07 5.27
C VAL A 63 12.78 -6.94 4.13
N VAL A 64 12.81 -6.36 2.93
CA VAL A 64 13.27 -7.01 1.71
C VAL A 64 14.34 -6.17 1.01
N ASP A 65 15.20 -6.82 0.24
CA ASP A 65 16.15 -6.13 -0.64
C ASP A 65 15.54 -5.82 -2.03
N GLY A 66 16.32 -5.20 -2.91
CA GLY A 66 15.86 -4.80 -4.25
C GLY A 66 15.49 -5.96 -5.18
N ALA A 67 15.84 -7.20 -4.80
CA ALA A 67 15.45 -8.43 -5.49
C ALA A 67 14.21 -9.10 -4.89
N GLY A 68 13.66 -8.53 -3.81
CA GLY A 68 12.59 -9.15 -3.05
C GLY A 68 13.09 -10.24 -2.11
N THR A 69 14.40 -10.32 -1.83
CA THR A 69 14.94 -11.26 -0.84
C THR A 69 14.55 -10.80 0.55
N GLU A 70 13.93 -11.68 1.35
CA GLU A 70 13.59 -11.38 2.73
C GLU A 70 14.84 -11.30 3.61
N LEU A 71 15.04 -10.16 4.26
CA LEU A 71 16.15 -9.88 5.16
C LEU A 71 15.74 -9.97 6.63
N TYR A 72 14.46 -9.67 6.90
CA TYR A 72 13.87 -9.73 8.24
C TYR A 72 12.35 -9.84 8.13
N ASN A 73 11.74 -10.65 8.99
CA ASN A 73 10.30 -10.76 9.11
C ASN A 73 9.93 -11.04 10.56
N TYR A 74 9.02 -10.23 11.08
CA TYR A 74 8.53 -10.36 12.45
C TYR A 74 7.05 -10.04 12.50
N SER A 75 6.27 -10.95 13.08
CA SER A 75 4.85 -10.74 13.34
C SER A 75 4.56 -10.78 14.83
N ALA A 76 3.68 -9.90 15.28
CA ALA A 76 3.29 -9.81 16.67
C ALA A 76 1.84 -9.38 16.83
N THR A 77 1.38 -9.42 18.08
CA THR A 77 0.12 -8.83 18.49
C THR A 77 0.37 -8.02 19.74
N LEU A 78 -0.05 -6.75 19.72
CA LEU A 78 0.12 -5.83 20.83
C LEU A 78 -1.20 -5.22 21.25
N LEU A 79 -1.33 -4.91 22.53
CA LEU A 79 -2.47 -4.17 23.05
C LEU A 79 -2.53 -2.78 22.43
N VAL A 80 -3.74 -2.37 22.07
CA VAL A 80 -4.03 -1.00 21.68
C VAL A 80 -3.70 -0.08 22.86
N SER A 81 -2.85 0.92 22.60
CA SER A 81 -2.32 1.85 23.60
C SER A 81 -2.38 3.27 23.07
N ALA A 82 -2.73 4.23 23.94
CA ALA A 82 -2.68 5.66 23.62
C ALA A 82 -1.27 6.25 23.77
N THR A 83 -0.31 5.50 24.34
CA THR A 83 1.06 5.98 24.55
C THR A 83 2.00 5.31 23.55
N PRO A 84 2.73 6.08 22.71
CA PRO A 84 3.74 5.53 21.83
C PRO A 84 4.86 4.84 22.60
N GLY A 85 5.27 3.65 22.16
CA GLY A 85 6.43 2.91 22.68
C GLY A 85 7.63 2.98 21.74
N PRO A 86 8.83 2.54 22.16
CA PRO A 86 10.00 2.51 21.28
C PRO A 86 9.79 1.51 20.13
N PHE A 87 10.23 1.86 18.91
CA PHE A 87 10.17 0.96 17.76
C PHE A 87 11.24 -0.15 17.84
N GLY A 88 12.43 0.18 18.33
CA GLY A 88 13.51 -0.78 18.60
C GLY A 88 14.53 -0.90 17.46
N SER A 89 15.42 -1.89 17.56
CA SER A 89 16.50 -2.13 16.59
C SER A 89 16.82 -3.62 16.52
N THR A 90 17.20 -4.10 15.35
CA THR A 90 17.50 -5.52 15.12
C THR A 90 18.41 -5.72 13.91
N ASN A 91 19.15 -6.82 13.88
CA ASN A 91 19.95 -7.23 12.73
C ASN A 91 19.10 -8.01 11.72
N TYR A 92 19.51 -7.99 10.46
CA TYR A 92 18.96 -8.88 9.43
C TYR A 92 19.39 -10.33 9.68
N THR A 93 18.51 -11.27 9.32
CA THR A 93 18.85 -12.71 9.32
C THR A 93 19.65 -13.09 8.08
N THR A 94 19.44 -12.36 6.98
CA THR A 94 20.14 -12.54 5.71
C THR A 94 20.73 -11.20 5.24
N PRO A 95 22.00 -11.12 4.81
CA PRO A 95 22.57 -9.88 4.29
C PRO A 95 21.94 -9.45 2.96
N PRO A 96 21.66 -8.15 2.74
CA PRO A 96 21.12 -7.64 1.48
C PRO A 96 22.10 -7.89 0.32
N GLN A 97 21.56 -8.21 -0.86
CA GLN A 97 22.36 -8.36 -2.09
C GLN A 97 22.05 -7.26 -3.12
N TYR A 98 20.89 -6.61 -3.03
CA TYR A 98 20.46 -5.58 -3.97
C TYR A 98 19.86 -4.35 -3.28
N ASN A 99 20.08 -3.17 -3.86
CA ASN A 99 19.38 -1.94 -3.50
C ASN A 99 18.05 -1.81 -4.27
N PRO A 100 17.03 -1.14 -3.69
CA PRO A 100 17.00 -0.58 -2.33
C PRO A 100 16.59 -1.63 -1.28
N ILE A 101 16.92 -1.38 -0.02
CA ILE A 101 16.35 -2.13 1.10
C ILE A 101 15.05 -1.46 1.50
N THR A 102 13.96 -2.21 1.57
CA THR A 102 12.62 -1.69 1.89
C THR A 102 12.07 -2.37 3.14
N LEU A 103 11.69 -1.57 4.13
CA LEU A 103 10.95 -2.02 5.30
C LEU A 103 9.48 -1.63 5.14
N THR A 104 8.58 -2.56 5.44
CA THR A 104 7.14 -2.34 5.52
C THR A 104 6.61 -2.79 6.87
N LEU A 105 5.77 -1.96 7.49
CA LEU A 105 4.93 -2.34 8.63
C LEU A 105 3.50 -2.50 8.11
N THR A 106 2.94 -3.68 8.28
CA THR A 106 1.62 -4.04 7.79
C THR A 106 0.73 -4.41 8.97
N SER A 107 -0.35 -3.65 9.17
CA SER A 107 -1.45 -4.02 10.05
C SER A 107 -2.39 -4.99 9.32
N HIS A 108 -2.60 -6.17 9.89
CA HIS A 108 -3.39 -7.20 9.22
C HIS A 108 -4.88 -6.83 9.09
N ALA A 109 -5.54 -7.49 8.14
CA ALA A 109 -7.00 -7.46 8.05
C ALA A 109 -7.62 -8.20 9.24
N GLY A 110 -8.77 -7.72 9.71
CA GLY A 110 -9.52 -8.35 10.80
C GLY A 110 -10.49 -7.39 11.47
N ASN A 111 -11.45 -7.92 12.22
CA ASN A 111 -12.49 -7.14 12.90
C ASN A 111 -13.22 -6.12 12.00
N GLY A 112 -13.50 -6.50 10.75
CA GLY A 112 -14.14 -5.62 9.76
C GLY A 112 -13.23 -4.55 9.15
N LEU A 113 -11.94 -4.57 9.46
CA LEU A 113 -10.95 -3.64 8.93
C LEU A 113 -10.08 -4.32 7.85
N PRO A 114 -9.77 -3.64 6.72
CA PRO A 114 -8.90 -4.18 5.67
C PRO A 114 -7.43 -4.14 6.09
N GLU A 115 -6.59 -4.98 5.49
CA GLU A 115 -5.13 -4.90 5.67
C GLU A 115 -4.61 -3.51 5.24
N ALA A 116 -3.61 -2.99 5.96
CA ALA A 116 -3.04 -1.69 5.69
C ALA A 116 -1.52 -1.70 5.92
N ILE A 117 -0.77 -1.20 4.94
CA ILE A 117 0.63 -0.82 5.15
C ILE A 117 0.62 0.54 5.83
N THR A 118 1.18 0.61 7.03
CA THR A 118 1.04 1.77 7.92
C THR A 118 2.34 2.56 8.03
N PHE A 119 3.46 1.93 7.69
CA PHE A 119 4.76 2.58 7.60
C PHE A 119 5.62 1.92 6.53
N THR A 120 6.44 2.72 5.87
CA THR A 120 7.46 2.26 4.92
C THR A 120 8.71 3.09 5.10
N ALA A 121 9.86 2.43 5.11
CA ALA A 121 11.17 3.07 5.07
C ALA A 121 12.02 2.43 3.98
N GLN A 122 12.94 3.21 3.42
CA GLN A 122 13.91 2.73 2.46
C GLN A 122 15.31 3.15 2.85
N GLY A 123 16.28 2.28 2.58
CA GLY A 123 17.70 2.55 2.73
C GLY A 123 18.50 1.97 1.59
N THR A 124 19.76 2.37 1.54
CA THR A 124 20.70 1.97 0.50
C THR A 124 22.01 1.55 1.12
N CYS A 125 22.65 0.58 0.48
CA CYS A 125 23.96 0.07 0.85
C CYS A 125 24.98 0.36 -0.23
N ASP A 126 26.06 1.02 0.17
CA ASP A 126 27.18 1.30 -0.71
C ASP A 126 27.77 -0.01 -1.25
N GLY A 127 27.97 -0.04 -2.57
CA GLY A 127 28.53 -1.21 -3.26
C GLY A 127 27.53 -2.29 -3.65
N LEU A 128 26.27 -2.23 -3.21
CA LEU A 128 25.23 -3.15 -3.71
C LEU A 128 24.64 -2.68 -5.04
N PRO A 129 24.46 -3.58 -6.02
CA PRO A 129 23.83 -3.26 -7.29
C PRO A 129 22.35 -2.92 -7.11
N TRP A 130 21.81 -2.11 -8.01
CA TRP A 130 20.37 -1.97 -8.20
C TRP A 130 19.93 -3.01 -9.22
N LEU A 131 18.84 -3.73 -8.95
CA LEU A 131 18.19 -4.46 -10.02
C LEU A 131 17.68 -3.45 -11.03
N ALA A 132 18.11 -3.60 -12.28
CA ALA A 132 17.64 -2.75 -13.36
C ALA A 132 16.11 -2.82 -13.35
N ALA A 133 15.46 -1.66 -13.20
CA ALA A 133 14.03 -1.57 -13.44
C ALA A 133 13.75 -2.24 -14.79
N CYS A 134 12.73 -3.11 -14.85
CA CYS A 134 12.34 -3.77 -16.09
C CYS A 134 12.37 -2.73 -17.20
N THR A 135 13.37 -2.82 -18.08
CA THR A 135 13.49 -1.94 -19.22
C THR A 135 12.37 -2.40 -20.12
N LEU A 136 11.22 -1.71 -20.06
CA LEU A 136 10.24 -1.85 -21.12
C LEU A 136 10.99 -1.51 -22.38
N ASN A 137 11.13 -2.48 -23.28
CA ASN A 137 11.67 -2.24 -24.59
C ASN A 137 10.63 -1.40 -25.35
N ILE A 138 10.72 -0.08 -25.19
CA ILE A 138 9.86 0.89 -25.85
C ILE A 138 10.40 1.04 -27.28
N PRO A 139 9.67 0.58 -28.32
CA PRO A 139 10.13 0.70 -29.69
C PRO A 139 10.34 2.16 -30.09
N GLU A 140 11.33 2.41 -30.95
CA GLU A 140 11.56 3.72 -31.56
C GLU A 140 10.29 4.16 -32.33
N GLY A 141 9.81 5.38 -32.06
CA GLY A 141 8.53 5.89 -32.58
C GLY A 141 7.37 5.84 -31.59
N SER A 142 7.57 5.28 -30.39
CA SER A 142 6.56 5.37 -29.32
C SER A 142 6.40 6.81 -28.83
N VAL A 143 5.16 7.23 -28.55
CA VAL A 143 4.82 8.57 -28.05
C VAL A 143 4.13 8.49 -26.69
N VAL A 144 4.31 9.51 -25.86
CA VAL A 144 3.51 9.65 -24.64
C VAL A 144 2.17 10.26 -25.03
N GLY A 145 1.07 9.57 -24.70
CA GLY A 145 -0.28 10.00 -25.02
C GLY A 145 -1.23 9.89 -23.83
N GLU A 146 -2.30 10.67 -23.83
CA GLU A 146 -3.38 10.52 -22.86
C GLU A 146 -4.45 9.55 -23.39
N ALA A 147 -4.80 8.56 -22.57
CA ALA A 147 -5.95 7.71 -22.82
C ALA A 147 -7.18 8.35 -22.16
N PRO A 148 -8.28 8.58 -22.89
CA PRO A 148 -9.55 8.94 -22.29
C PRO A 148 -10.15 7.74 -21.54
N LEU A 149 -11.13 8.01 -20.68
CA LEU A 149 -11.88 6.95 -19.99
C LEU A 149 -12.51 6.00 -21.01
N GLY A 150 -12.21 4.71 -20.90
CA GLY A 150 -12.77 3.70 -21.78
C GLY A 150 -11.97 3.44 -23.06
N ALA A 151 -10.76 3.98 -23.19
CA ALA A 151 -9.94 3.75 -24.38
C ALA A 151 -9.63 2.25 -24.57
N SER A 152 -9.93 1.72 -25.76
CA SER A 152 -9.61 0.34 -26.11
C SER A 152 -8.15 0.21 -26.54
N VAL A 153 -7.51 -0.88 -26.13
CA VAL A 153 -6.16 -1.23 -26.60
C VAL A 153 -6.29 -2.11 -27.84
N TYR A 154 -5.52 -1.82 -28.88
CA TYR A 154 -5.49 -2.61 -30.12
C TYR A 154 -4.18 -3.40 -30.21
N SER A 155 -4.25 -4.68 -30.59
CA SER A 155 -3.06 -5.52 -30.83
C SER A 155 -2.57 -5.44 -32.27
N SER A 156 -3.46 -5.09 -33.19
CA SER A 156 -3.21 -4.82 -34.61
C SER A 156 -4.26 -3.82 -35.13
N PRO A 157 -4.05 -3.17 -36.29
CA PRO A 157 -5.02 -2.23 -36.85
C PRO A 157 -6.42 -2.85 -36.96
N GLY A 158 -7.41 -2.20 -36.36
CA GLY A 158 -8.80 -2.67 -36.29
C GLY A 158 -9.09 -3.86 -35.35
N GLU A 159 -8.09 -4.43 -34.66
CA GLU A 159 -8.28 -5.56 -33.73
C GLU A 159 -8.17 -5.10 -32.28
N ALA A 160 -9.32 -4.71 -31.71
CA ALA A 160 -9.41 -4.34 -30.30
C ALA A 160 -9.22 -5.57 -29.40
N THR A 161 -8.45 -5.39 -28.34
CA THR A 161 -8.35 -6.34 -27.24
C THR A 161 -9.50 -6.15 -26.25
N ASN A 162 -9.67 -7.09 -25.32
CA ASN A 162 -10.61 -6.94 -24.22
C ASN A 162 -10.10 -6.02 -23.09
N ILE A 163 -9.00 -5.29 -23.32
CA ILE A 163 -8.40 -4.38 -22.35
C ILE A 163 -8.97 -2.99 -22.60
N THR A 164 -9.56 -2.43 -21.54
CA THR A 164 -10.00 -1.04 -21.48
C THR A 164 -9.07 -0.29 -20.55
N LEU A 165 -8.47 0.79 -21.03
CA LEU A 165 -7.61 1.65 -20.23
C LEU A 165 -8.44 2.55 -19.32
N ASN A 166 -7.92 2.73 -18.11
CA ASN A 166 -8.34 3.82 -17.25
C ASN A 166 -7.82 5.14 -17.83
N PRO A 167 -8.46 6.28 -17.53
CA PRO A 167 -7.96 7.57 -17.97
C PRO A 167 -6.59 7.83 -17.34
N GLY A 168 -5.63 8.29 -18.15
CA GLY A 168 -4.27 8.55 -17.68
C GLY A 168 -3.25 8.71 -18.80
N THR A 169 -2.01 8.94 -18.41
CA THR A 169 -0.86 9.04 -19.33
C THR A 169 -0.26 7.66 -19.57
N TYR A 170 -0.12 7.30 -20.84
CA TYR A 170 0.42 6.02 -21.28
C TYR A 170 1.52 6.22 -22.33
N ILE A 171 2.37 5.20 -22.47
CA ILE A 171 3.31 5.10 -23.59
C ILE A 171 2.58 4.36 -24.72
N VAL A 172 2.36 5.04 -25.82
CA VAL A 172 1.69 4.53 -27.02
C VAL A 172 2.75 4.03 -27.98
N VAL A 173 2.76 2.72 -28.19
CA VAL A 173 3.77 2.02 -29.01
C VAL A 173 3.42 2.03 -30.52
N GLY A 174 2.29 2.62 -30.87
CA GLY A 174 1.84 2.90 -32.24
C GLY A 174 0.45 3.55 -32.23
N GLN A 175 0.19 4.46 -33.17
CA GLN A 175 -1.16 5.00 -33.41
C GLN A 175 -1.67 4.41 -34.72
N ASP A 176 -2.89 3.86 -34.70
CA ASP A 176 -3.59 3.50 -35.93
C ASP A 176 -4.09 4.80 -36.58
N GLU A 177 -3.71 5.06 -37.83
CA GLU A 177 -4.23 6.19 -38.59
C GLU A 177 -5.66 5.83 -39.03
N SER A 178 -6.63 6.06 -38.15
CA SER A 178 -8.05 6.01 -38.51
C SER A 178 -8.51 7.32 -39.15
#